data_AF-A0A957SQV0-F1
#
_entry.id   AF-A0A957SQV0-F1
#
_cell.length_a   1.000
_cell.length_b   1.000
_cell.length_c   1.000
_cell.angle_alpha   90.00
_cell.angle_beta   90.00
_cell.angle_gamma   90.00
#
_symmetry.space_group_name_H-M   'P 1'
#
loop_
_entity.id
_entity.type
_entity.pdbx_description
1 polymer ?
#
loop_
_entity_poly.entity_id
_entity_poly.type
_entity_poly.pdbx_seq_one_letter_code
_entity_poly.pdbx_strand_id
1 'polypeptide(L)'
;MNLRKFIFPLIIGSIIFFGCGSPAAFATPTLPPPTPTLTRTLQPTPAPTLTPTPILAAYPWKHVWIKLTATSPLNAANQFGLSEEPLFVIYTDGQVIAADAKKSSVRTRYLNTNQVCSLVGYFEELGVYKLEDLPATDETNPIYDFGSNFTPIDDGRIVTLTINMTSPHQVSFFEPYRQFLRWPMRKAVDYLETYNPGGFTPYQPDRLILFVHVGRDETADAKAKPQPWDLDSPVLSELTDKPYTLLEGQPAADVYKLLTSSQSKVFLEDDIEYTLASRLLYPHEIVNTGNAPIAVPTDSLFPVNCDP
;
A
#
# COMPACT_ATOMS: atom_id res chain seq x y z
N MET A 1 18.91 27.87 35.09
CA MET A 1 20.08 28.54 34.46
C MET A 1 21.34 28.13 35.20
N ASN A 2 22.12 27.21 34.65
CA ASN A 2 23.47 26.88 35.10
C ASN A 2 24.25 26.40 33.88
N LEU A 3 25.11 27.29 33.38
CA LEU A 3 25.88 27.15 32.16
C LEU A 3 27.18 26.41 32.50
N ARG A 4 27.28 25.12 32.20
CA ARG A 4 28.55 24.37 32.32
C ARG A 4 29.26 24.34 30.97
N LYS A 5 30.35 25.12 30.90
CA LYS A 5 31.35 25.13 29.83
C LYS A 5 32.06 23.79 29.75
N PHE A 6 32.05 23.15 28.58
CA PHE A 6 32.94 22.04 28.25
C PHE A 6 34.20 22.59 27.57
N ILE A 7 35.36 22.21 28.13
CA ILE A 7 36.69 22.48 27.60
C ILE A 7 37.15 21.17 26.93
N PHE A 8 37.44 21.22 25.63
CA PHE A 8 38.11 20.14 24.90
C PHE A 8 39.63 20.34 24.94
N PRO A 9 40.44 19.32 25.28
CA PRO A 9 41.87 19.38 25.07
C PRO A 9 42.24 18.91 23.65
N LEU A 10 43.06 19.73 23.02
CA LEU A 10 43.80 19.53 21.78
C LEU A 10 44.88 18.46 21.99
N ILE A 11 44.86 17.35 21.23
CA ILE A 11 45.96 16.37 21.21
C ILE A 11 46.77 16.57 19.92
N ILE A 12 48.02 16.96 20.11
CA ILE A 12 49.10 17.04 19.11
C ILE A 12 50.04 15.85 19.34
N GLY A 13 50.48 15.19 18.27
CA GLY A 13 51.58 14.19 18.25
C GLY A 13 51.21 12.98 17.40
N SER A 14 52.03 12.42 16.52
CA SER A 14 53.47 12.53 16.29
C SER A 14 53.80 12.08 14.87
N ILE A 15 54.77 12.76 14.24
CA ILE A 15 55.38 12.37 12.96
C ILE A 15 56.49 11.34 13.26
N ILE A 16 56.49 10.20 12.55
CA ILE A 16 57.61 9.25 12.54
C ILE A 16 58.10 9.09 11.10
N PHE A 17 59.35 9.52 10.88
CA PHE A 17 60.18 9.24 9.71
C PHE A 17 61.15 8.10 10.06
N PHE A 18 61.25 7.04 9.25
CA PHE A 18 62.41 6.16 8.98
C PHE A 18 61.91 5.10 7.97
N GLY A 19 62.61 4.61 6.95
CA GLY A 19 64.01 4.72 6.57
C GLY A 19 64.23 4.18 5.15
N CYS A 20 65.40 4.52 4.62
CA CYS A 20 65.92 4.19 3.30
C CYS A 20 66.39 2.72 3.25
N GLY A 21 66.02 1.98 2.19
CA GLY A 21 66.48 0.61 1.93
C GLY A 21 66.88 0.46 0.46
N SER A 22 68.16 0.15 0.24
CA SER A 22 68.81 -0.01 -1.07
C SER A 22 68.21 -1.12 -1.93
N PRO A 23 68.20 -0.98 -3.28
CA PRO A 23 67.77 -2.06 -4.17
C PRO A 23 68.87 -3.12 -4.32
N ALA A 24 68.51 -4.39 -4.09
CA ALA A 24 69.34 -5.54 -4.43
C ALA A 24 69.17 -5.88 -5.93
N ALA A 25 70.30 -6.02 -6.63
CA ALA A 25 70.35 -6.47 -8.01
C ALA A 25 70.02 -7.96 -8.10
N PHE A 26 68.97 -8.31 -8.84
CA PHE A 26 68.66 -9.69 -9.19
C PHE A 26 69.21 -10.04 -10.58
N ALA A 27 70.02 -11.10 -10.62
CA ALA A 27 70.65 -11.64 -11.80
C ALA A 27 69.61 -12.22 -12.78
N THR A 28 69.83 -11.99 -14.07
CA THR A 28 68.99 -12.48 -15.18
C THR A 28 69.22 -13.97 -15.39
N PRO A 29 68.19 -14.84 -15.30
CA PRO A 29 68.33 -16.25 -15.62
C PRO A 29 68.34 -16.48 -17.13
N THR A 30 69.34 -17.21 -17.62
CA THR A 30 69.46 -17.66 -19.01
C THR A 30 68.35 -18.65 -19.34
N LEU A 31 67.51 -18.32 -20.33
CA LEU A 31 66.40 -19.16 -20.79
C LEU A 31 66.91 -20.39 -21.56
N PRO A 32 66.37 -21.60 -21.31
CA PRO A 32 66.61 -22.78 -22.13
C PRO A 32 65.87 -22.71 -23.48
N PRO A 33 66.31 -23.47 -24.49
CA PRO A 33 65.75 -23.43 -25.85
C PRO A 33 64.28 -23.92 -25.91
N PRO A 34 63.49 -23.42 -26.88
CA PRO A 34 62.05 -23.68 -26.93
C PRO A 34 61.74 -25.13 -27.31
N THR A 35 60.98 -25.80 -26.45
CA THR A 35 60.34 -27.10 -26.71
C THR A 35 59.18 -26.91 -27.70
N PRO A 36 59.02 -27.76 -28.72
CA PRO A 36 57.89 -27.68 -29.64
C PRO A 36 56.57 -27.88 -28.88
N THR A 37 55.75 -26.85 -28.85
CA THR A 37 54.44 -26.86 -28.18
C THR A 37 53.41 -27.45 -29.14
N LEU A 38 52.87 -28.62 -28.80
CA LEU A 38 51.72 -29.21 -29.49
C LEU A 38 50.53 -28.26 -29.39
N THR A 39 50.04 -27.78 -30.53
CA THR A 39 48.84 -26.95 -30.62
C THR A 39 47.61 -27.78 -30.26
N ARG A 40 47.21 -27.73 -29.00
CA ARG A 40 45.94 -28.31 -28.53
C ARG A 40 44.82 -27.37 -28.96
N THR A 41 43.99 -27.80 -29.90
CA THR A 41 42.77 -27.09 -30.31
C THR A 41 41.90 -26.88 -29.07
N LEU A 42 41.71 -25.61 -28.67
CA LEU A 42 40.87 -25.26 -27.54
C LEU A 42 39.44 -25.67 -27.86
N GLN A 43 38.91 -26.62 -27.09
CA GLN A 43 37.49 -26.96 -27.13
C GLN A 43 36.71 -25.68 -26.75
N PRO A 44 35.71 -25.27 -27.54
CA PRO A 44 34.98 -24.03 -27.29
C PRO A 44 34.38 -24.09 -25.88
N THR A 45 34.78 -23.15 -25.04
CA THR A 45 34.14 -22.91 -23.75
C THR A 45 32.66 -22.69 -24.03
N PRO A 46 31.74 -23.49 -23.46
CA PRO A 46 30.32 -23.23 -23.60
C PRO A 46 30.06 -21.80 -23.13
N ALA A 47 29.50 -20.97 -24.01
CA ALA A 47 29.10 -19.62 -23.66
C ALA A 47 28.18 -19.70 -22.42
N PRO A 48 28.33 -18.78 -21.44
CA PRO A 48 27.42 -18.76 -20.30
C PRO A 48 26.00 -18.70 -20.85
N THR A 49 25.23 -19.75 -20.58
CA THR A 49 23.80 -19.76 -20.88
C THR A 49 23.21 -18.56 -20.18
N LEU A 50 22.65 -17.60 -20.93
CA LEU A 50 21.92 -16.48 -20.36
C LEU A 50 20.83 -17.08 -19.46
N THR A 51 21.01 -16.96 -18.15
CA THR A 51 19.93 -17.22 -17.21
C THR A 51 18.82 -16.27 -17.61
N PRO A 52 17.64 -16.75 -18.03
CA PRO A 52 16.54 -15.86 -18.34
C PRO A 52 16.32 -15.00 -17.10
N THR A 53 16.46 -13.68 -17.26
CA THR A 53 16.02 -12.72 -16.25
C THR A 53 14.60 -13.13 -15.90
N PRO A 54 14.27 -13.37 -14.61
CA PRO A 54 12.92 -13.71 -14.24
C PRO A 54 12.02 -12.67 -14.88
N ILE A 55 11.14 -13.12 -15.78
CA ILE A 55 10.03 -12.30 -16.27
C ILE A 55 9.40 -11.79 -14.98
N LEU A 56 9.43 -10.47 -14.75
CA LEU A 56 8.68 -9.81 -13.68
C LEU A 56 7.30 -10.44 -13.75
N ALA A 57 7.00 -11.35 -12.81
CA ALA A 57 5.73 -12.04 -12.80
C ALA A 57 4.70 -10.92 -12.67
N ALA A 58 3.93 -10.69 -13.73
CA ALA A 58 2.96 -9.62 -13.74
C ALA A 58 2.07 -9.83 -12.50
N TYR A 59 2.02 -8.83 -11.63
CA TYR A 59 1.20 -8.90 -10.43
C TYR A 59 -0.24 -9.30 -10.84
N PRO A 60 -0.90 -10.23 -10.13
CA PRO A 60 -2.21 -10.74 -10.52
C PRO A 60 -3.29 -9.69 -10.23
N TRP A 61 -3.37 -8.68 -11.09
CA TRP A 61 -4.39 -7.63 -11.02
C TRP A 61 -5.78 -8.24 -11.05
N LYS A 62 -6.64 -7.78 -10.14
CA LYS A 62 -8.03 -8.26 -10.07
C LYS A 62 -9.01 -7.19 -10.51
N HIS A 63 -10.03 -7.61 -11.25
CA HIS A 63 -11.14 -6.75 -11.61
C HIS A 63 -12.15 -6.68 -10.47
N VAL A 64 -12.68 -5.48 -10.24
CA VAL A 64 -13.66 -5.20 -9.19
C VAL A 64 -15.07 -5.30 -9.76
N TRP A 65 -15.94 -6.09 -9.14
CA TRP A 65 -17.38 -6.03 -9.39
C TRP A 65 -18.07 -4.98 -8.54
N ILE A 66 -17.78 -4.94 -7.24
CA ILE A 66 -18.44 -4.04 -6.31
C ILE A 66 -17.38 -3.47 -5.40
N LYS A 67 -17.33 -2.15 -5.24
CA LYS A 67 -16.51 -1.52 -4.20
C LYS A 67 -17.27 -0.43 -3.46
N LEU A 68 -17.05 -0.36 -2.15
CA LEU A 68 -17.36 0.78 -1.31
C LEU A 68 -16.04 1.40 -0.89
N THR A 69 -15.82 2.66 -1.23
CA THR A 69 -14.59 3.40 -0.93
C THR A 69 -14.92 4.66 -0.16
N ALA A 70 -14.02 5.09 0.73
CA ALA A 70 -14.07 6.41 1.34
C ALA A 70 -12.91 7.24 0.79
N THR A 71 -13.17 8.50 0.46
CA THR A 71 -12.15 9.47 0.08
C THR A 71 -12.10 10.54 1.16
N SER A 72 -10.96 10.67 1.82
CA SER A 72 -10.69 11.75 2.78
C SER A 72 -9.82 12.80 2.10
N PRO A 73 -10.12 14.11 2.20
CA PRO A 73 -9.30 15.17 1.61
C PRO A 73 -7.98 15.43 2.36
N LEU A 74 -7.80 14.89 3.58
CA LEU A 74 -6.67 15.24 4.48
C LEU A 74 -5.61 14.14 4.69
N ASN A 75 -5.58 13.08 3.88
CA ASN A 75 -4.62 11.99 4.06
C ASN A 75 -3.28 12.31 3.34
N ALA A 76 -2.13 12.01 3.98
CA ALA A 76 -0.80 12.11 3.37
C ALA A 76 -0.68 11.28 2.07
N ALA A 77 -1.51 10.26 1.89
CA ALA A 77 -1.63 9.47 0.67
C ALA A 77 -2.25 10.26 -0.52
N ASN A 78 -3.01 11.33 -0.25
CA ASN A 78 -3.74 12.09 -1.26
C ASN A 78 -2.84 12.80 -2.26
N GLN A 79 -1.71 13.33 -1.79
CA GLN A 79 -0.75 14.00 -2.66
C GLN A 79 -0.18 13.06 -3.73
N PHE A 80 -0.36 11.75 -3.57
CA PHE A 80 0.08 10.72 -4.50
C PHE A 80 -1.08 10.09 -5.29
N GLY A 81 -2.30 10.64 -5.21
CA GLY A 81 -3.48 10.09 -5.87
C GLY A 81 -3.99 8.78 -5.23
N LEU A 82 -3.61 8.52 -3.99
CA LEU A 82 -3.98 7.31 -3.23
C LEU A 82 -5.05 7.63 -2.18
N SER A 83 -6.00 8.48 -2.57
CA SER A 83 -7.01 9.07 -1.68
C SER A 83 -8.20 8.14 -1.42
N GLU A 84 -8.40 7.14 -2.29
CA GLU A 84 -9.41 6.11 -2.08
C GLU A 84 -8.93 5.11 -1.02
N GLU A 85 -9.73 4.96 0.04
CA GLU A 85 -9.64 3.92 1.05
C GLU A 85 -10.75 2.90 0.80
N PRO A 86 -10.42 1.70 0.29
CA PRO A 86 -11.41 0.64 0.11
C PRO A 86 -11.93 0.12 1.47
N LEU A 87 -13.22 0.32 1.71
CA LEU A 87 -13.95 -0.20 2.87
C LEU A 87 -14.49 -1.61 2.60
N PHE A 88 -14.88 -1.88 1.36
CA PHE A 88 -15.42 -3.15 0.91
C PHE A 88 -15.12 -3.33 -0.58
N VAL A 89 -14.64 -4.49 -0.99
CA VAL A 89 -14.37 -4.81 -2.40
C VAL A 89 -14.73 -6.27 -2.67
N ILE A 90 -15.49 -6.52 -3.72
CA ILE A 90 -15.69 -7.85 -4.31
C ILE A 90 -15.05 -7.86 -5.69
N TYR A 91 -14.19 -8.84 -5.93
CA TYR A 91 -13.54 -9.09 -7.20
C TYR A 91 -14.31 -10.10 -8.04
N THR A 92 -14.03 -10.11 -9.34
CA THR A 92 -14.65 -11.02 -10.32
C THR A 92 -14.34 -12.50 -10.08
N ASP A 93 -13.31 -12.82 -9.31
CA ASP A 93 -12.97 -14.19 -8.90
C ASP A 93 -13.69 -14.62 -7.60
N GLY A 94 -14.59 -13.77 -7.09
CA GLY A 94 -15.33 -13.99 -5.86
C GLY A 94 -14.56 -13.62 -4.59
N GLN A 95 -13.31 -13.17 -4.67
CA GLN A 95 -12.64 -12.67 -3.48
C GLN A 95 -13.37 -11.42 -2.96
N VAL A 96 -13.70 -11.41 -1.68
CA VAL A 96 -14.12 -10.23 -0.95
C VAL A 96 -12.99 -9.79 -0.02
N ILE A 97 -12.75 -8.49 0.05
CA ILE A 97 -11.94 -7.87 1.08
C ILE A 97 -12.75 -6.75 1.72
N ALA A 98 -12.83 -6.74 3.05
CA ALA A 98 -13.63 -5.79 3.80
C ALA A 98 -12.84 -5.28 5.01
N ALA A 99 -12.87 -3.95 5.21
CA ALA A 99 -12.44 -3.34 6.46
C ALA A 99 -13.50 -3.59 7.54
N ASP A 100 -13.06 -3.86 8.76
CA ASP A 100 -13.97 -3.86 9.91
C ASP A 100 -14.15 -2.41 10.38
N ALA A 101 -15.37 -1.86 10.29
CA ALA A 101 -15.61 -0.47 10.70
C ALA A 101 -15.27 -0.20 12.19
N LYS A 102 -15.19 -1.24 13.03
CA LYS A 102 -14.90 -1.13 14.47
C LYS A 102 -13.47 -1.50 14.84
N LYS A 103 -12.72 -2.12 13.94
CA LYS A 103 -11.36 -2.60 14.19
C LYS A 103 -10.50 -2.21 13.00
N SER A 104 -9.30 -1.68 13.21
CA SER A 104 -8.34 -1.39 12.13
C SER A 104 -7.79 -2.66 11.41
N SER A 105 -8.55 -3.75 11.42
CA SER A 105 -8.26 -5.02 10.76
C SER A 105 -9.02 -5.13 9.45
N VAL A 106 -8.33 -5.60 8.42
CA VAL A 106 -8.92 -5.99 7.15
C VAL A 106 -9.07 -7.51 7.08
N ARG A 107 -10.19 -7.96 6.53
CA ARG A 107 -10.55 -9.39 6.42
C ARG A 107 -10.86 -9.76 4.98
N THR A 108 -10.59 -11.01 4.63
CA THR A 108 -10.85 -11.54 3.28
C THR A 108 -11.54 -12.90 3.31
N ARG A 109 -12.21 -13.23 2.21
CA ARG A 109 -12.83 -14.53 1.96
C ARG A 109 -13.06 -14.70 0.45
N TYR A 110 -13.21 -15.93 -0.04
CA TYR A 110 -13.79 -16.20 -1.35
C TYR A 110 -15.28 -16.56 -1.21
N LEU A 111 -16.11 -15.85 -1.97
CA LEU A 111 -17.55 -16.09 -2.10
C LEU A 111 -17.80 -17.02 -3.28
N ASN A 112 -18.81 -17.87 -3.17
CA ASN A 112 -19.31 -18.62 -4.31
C ASN A 112 -20.30 -17.77 -5.13
N THR A 113 -20.62 -18.23 -6.33
CA THR A 113 -21.56 -17.57 -7.26
C THR A 113 -22.88 -17.20 -6.60
N ASN A 114 -23.51 -18.13 -5.86
CA ASN A 114 -24.80 -17.89 -5.21
C ASN A 114 -24.73 -16.74 -4.19
N GLN A 115 -23.63 -16.65 -3.43
CA GLN A 115 -23.43 -15.59 -2.45
C GLN A 115 -23.24 -14.22 -3.13
N VAL A 116 -22.49 -14.17 -4.22
CA VAL A 116 -22.31 -12.94 -5.01
C VAL A 116 -23.66 -12.53 -5.63
N CYS A 117 -24.38 -13.44 -6.28
CA CYS A 117 -25.64 -13.13 -6.91
C CYS A 117 -26.75 -12.75 -5.92
N SER A 118 -26.74 -13.32 -4.71
CA SER A 118 -27.64 -12.88 -3.63
C SER A 118 -27.39 -11.43 -3.24
N LEU A 119 -26.13 -10.99 -3.20
CA LEU A 119 -25.77 -9.61 -2.89
C LEU A 119 -26.21 -8.66 -4.01
N VAL A 120 -25.99 -9.04 -5.26
CA VAL A 120 -26.41 -8.26 -6.44
C VAL A 120 -27.93 -8.13 -6.51
N GLY A 121 -28.65 -9.24 -6.33
CA GLY A 121 -30.11 -9.25 -6.30
C GLY A 121 -30.67 -8.40 -5.16
N TYR A 122 -29.99 -8.38 -4.01
CA TYR A 122 -30.37 -7.48 -2.91
C TYR A 122 -30.28 -6.00 -3.30
N PHE A 123 -29.24 -5.58 -4.02
CA PHE A 123 -29.14 -4.19 -4.50
C PHE A 123 -30.19 -3.85 -5.57
N GLU A 124 -30.55 -4.82 -6.40
CA GLU A 124 -31.64 -4.67 -7.37
C GLU A 124 -32.99 -4.50 -6.67
N GLU A 125 -33.29 -5.35 -5.67
CA GLU A 125 -34.51 -5.28 -4.86
C GLU A 125 -34.62 -3.95 -4.11
N LEU A 126 -33.50 -3.45 -3.56
CA LEU A 126 -33.43 -2.14 -2.92
C LEU A 126 -33.67 -0.99 -3.91
N GLY A 127 -33.46 -1.21 -5.21
CA GLY A 127 -33.55 -0.18 -6.25
C GLY A 127 -32.31 0.71 -6.32
N VAL A 128 -31.12 0.21 -5.91
CA VAL A 128 -29.87 0.97 -5.94
C VAL A 128 -29.56 1.48 -7.34
N TYR A 129 -29.75 0.65 -8.37
CA TYR A 129 -29.50 1.01 -9.78
C TYR A 129 -30.43 2.11 -10.34
N LYS A 130 -31.48 2.50 -9.59
CA LYS A 130 -32.42 3.56 -9.97
C LYS A 130 -32.12 4.88 -9.27
N LEU A 131 -31.10 4.91 -8.42
CA LEU A 131 -30.66 6.14 -7.78
C LEU A 131 -29.99 7.03 -8.81
N GLU A 132 -30.42 8.28 -8.87
CA GLU A 132 -29.70 9.32 -9.59
C GLU A 132 -28.74 9.96 -8.58
N ASP A 133 -27.47 10.06 -8.94
CA ASP A 133 -26.47 10.77 -8.15
C ASP A 133 -26.02 12.01 -8.91
N LEU A 134 -26.00 13.15 -8.22
CA LEU A 134 -25.41 14.37 -8.73
C LEU A 134 -24.09 14.62 -7.99
N PRO A 135 -23.07 15.21 -8.63
CA PRO A 135 -21.80 15.55 -7.97
C PRO A 135 -21.96 16.77 -7.03
N ALA A 136 -22.92 16.71 -6.12
CA ALA A 136 -23.25 17.72 -5.14
C ALA A 136 -23.36 17.09 -3.75
N THR A 137 -22.84 17.80 -2.75
CA THR A 137 -22.87 17.41 -1.34
C THR A 137 -23.85 18.28 -0.57
N ASP A 138 -25.01 18.55 -1.14
CA ASP A 138 -26.01 19.46 -0.60
C ASP A 138 -27.43 18.93 -0.88
N GLU A 139 -28.45 19.72 -0.54
CA GLU A 139 -29.85 19.37 -0.71
C GLU A 139 -30.31 19.20 -2.17
N THR A 140 -29.48 19.58 -3.14
CA THR A 140 -29.79 19.39 -4.56
C THR A 140 -29.54 17.96 -5.02
N ASN A 141 -28.72 17.19 -4.29
CA ASN A 141 -28.44 15.80 -4.66
C ASN A 141 -29.62 14.89 -4.28
N PRO A 142 -30.26 14.24 -5.27
CA PRO A 142 -31.48 13.46 -5.05
C PRO A 142 -31.28 12.18 -4.24
N ILE A 143 -30.05 11.78 -3.93
CA ILE A 143 -29.79 10.65 -3.02
C ILE A 143 -30.10 10.99 -1.56
N TYR A 144 -30.27 12.26 -1.22
CA TYR A 144 -30.65 12.70 0.12
C TYR A 144 -32.15 13.02 0.23
N ASP A 145 -32.61 13.00 1.47
CA ASP A 145 -33.88 13.53 1.94
C ASP A 145 -33.62 14.31 3.24
N PHE A 146 -33.24 15.58 3.09
CA PHE A 146 -32.97 16.46 4.21
C PHE A 146 -34.26 16.98 4.89
N GLY A 147 -35.41 16.87 4.22
CA GLY A 147 -36.61 17.60 4.62
C GLY A 147 -36.33 19.09 4.81
N SER A 148 -36.52 19.59 6.03
CA SER A 148 -36.22 20.98 6.42
C SER A 148 -34.91 21.16 7.20
N ASN A 149 -34.08 20.12 7.33
CA ASN A 149 -32.98 20.06 8.29
C ASN A 149 -31.58 20.12 7.64
N PHE A 150 -31.46 20.72 6.46
CA PHE A 150 -30.15 20.90 5.83
C PHE A 150 -29.30 21.90 6.62
N THR A 151 -28.08 21.49 6.95
CA THR A 151 -27.04 22.35 7.52
C THR A 151 -25.76 22.10 6.73
N PRO A 152 -25.12 23.13 6.14
CA PRO A 152 -23.85 22.94 5.44
C PRO A 152 -22.76 22.47 6.40
N ILE A 153 -21.96 21.49 5.97
CA ILE A 153 -20.83 20.94 6.71
C ILE A 153 -19.62 20.95 5.76
N ASP A 154 -18.54 21.58 6.19
CA ASP A 154 -17.35 21.80 5.35
C ASP A 154 -16.32 20.66 5.45
N ASP A 155 -16.45 19.76 6.42
CA ASP A 155 -15.50 18.68 6.68
C ASP A 155 -16.17 17.30 6.70
N GLY A 156 -15.54 16.32 6.07
CA GLY A 156 -16.04 14.96 5.97
C GLY A 156 -15.43 14.17 4.82
N ARG A 157 -15.86 12.91 4.70
CA ARG A 157 -15.41 11.99 3.65
C ARG A 157 -16.51 11.79 2.61
N ILE A 158 -16.10 11.60 1.36
CA ILE A 158 -16.99 11.14 0.29
C ILE A 158 -16.92 9.62 0.25
N VAL A 159 -18.04 8.95 0.47
CA VAL A 159 -18.16 7.50 0.38
C VAL A 159 -18.83 7.14 -0.94
N THR A 160 -18.18 6.30 -1.74
CA THR A 160 -18.62 5.92 -3.08
C THR A 160 -18.89 4.43 -3.16
N LEU A 161 -20.11 4.07 -3.54
CA LEU A 161 -20.48 2.71 -3.97
C LEU A 161 -20.36 2.64 -5.49
N THR A 162 -19.49 1.76 -5.99
CA THR A 162 -19.32 1.46 -7.41
C THR A 162 -19.73 0.01 -7.65
N ILE A 163 -20.57 -0.21 -8.66
CA ILE A 163 -21.01 -1.52 -9.14
C ILE A 163 -20.63 -1.60 -10.63
N ASN A 164 -19.62 -2.42 -10.96
CA ASN A 164 -19.09 -2.64 -12.29
C ASN A 164 -19.61 -3.96 -12.87
N MET A 165 -20.92 -4.03 -13.10
CA MET A 165 -21.57 -5.18 -13.74
C MET A 165 -22.07 -4.78 -15.14
N THR A 166 -23.02 -5.53 -15.71
CA THR A 166 -23.57 -5.29 -17.07
C THR A 166 -24.05 -3.85 -17.28
N SER A 167 -24.63 -3.25 -16.23
CA SER A 167 -24.98 -1.83 -16.19
C SER A 167 -24.18 -1.17 -15.08
N PRO A 168 -22.98 -0.61 -15.38
CA PRO A 168 -22.16 0.05 -14.38
C PRO A 168 -22.93 1.18 -13.71
N HIS A 169 -22.81 1.25 -12.39
CA HIS A 169 -23.51 2.24 -11.59
C HIS A 169 -22.62 2.73 -10.46
N GLN A 170 -22.66 4.03 -10.19
CA GLN A 170 -21.87 4.64 -9.13
C GLN A 170 -22.75 5.66 -8.39
N VAL A 171 -22.72 5.59 -7.07
CA VAL A 171 -23.43 6.52 -6.19
C VAL A 171 -22.49 6.93 -5.07
N SER A 172 -22.33 8.23 -4.89
CA SER A 172 -21.40 8.82 -3.93
C SER A 172 -22.17 9.68 -2.95
N PHE A 173 -21.83 9.61 -1.67
CA PHE A 173 -22.44 10.46 -0.65
C PHE A 173 -21.41 11.04 0.30
N PHE A 174 -21.74 12.17 0.90
CA PHE A 174 -20.96 12.83 1.92
C PHE A 174 -21.32 12.21 3.26
N GLU A 175 -20.34 11.56 3.89
CA GLU A 175 -20.53 10.78 5.11
C GLU A 175 -21.24 11.53 6.25
N PRO A 176 -20.96 12.83 6.52
CA PRO A 176 -21.72 13.60 7.51
C PRO A 176 -23.24 13.63 7.27
N TYR A 177 -23.69 13.43 6.03
CA TYR A 177 -25.11 13.38 5.66
C TYR A 177 -25.68 11.98 5.53
N ARG A 178 -24.95 10.94 5.99
CA ARG A 178 -25.40 9.54 5.93
C ARG A 178 -26.82 9.32 6.45
N GLN A 179 -27.21 10.01 7.52
CA GLN A 179 -28.54 9.89 8.12
C GLN A 179 -29.68 10.41 7.22
N PHE A 180 -29.36 11.30 6.28
CA PHE A 180 -30.30 11.86 5.30
C PHE A 180 -30.34 11.06 4.01
N LEU A 181 -29.55 9.98 3.87
CA LEU A 181 -29.63 9.13 2.69
C LEU A 181 -31.03 8.55 2.52
N ARG A 182 -31.51 8.57 1.27
CA ARG A 182 -32.72 7.85 0.87
C ARG A 182 -32.58 6.37 1.19
N TRP A 183 -33.74 5.75 1.41
CA TRP A 183 -33.83 4.38 1.91
C TRP A 183 -32.98 3.36 1.12
N PRO A 184 -32.97 3.32 -0.23
CA PRO A 184 -32.15 2.37 -0.98
C PRO A 184 -30.66 2.47 -0.67
N MET A 185 -30.11 3.68 -0.72
CA MET A 185 -28.67 3.91 -0.50
C MET A 185 -28.28 3.62 0.94
N ARG A 186 -29.07 4.11 1.91
CA ARG A 186 -28.84 3.84 3.34
C ARG A 186 -28.79 2.34 3.62
N LYS A 187 -29.76 1.58 3.09
CA LYS A 187 -29.80 0.12 3.28
C LYS A 187 -28.66 -0.61 2.59
N ALA A 188 -28.26 -0.18 1.39
CA ALA A 188 -27.12 -0.77 0.70
C ALA A 188 -25.81 -0.59 1.48
N VAL A 189 -25.55 0.63 1.98
CA VAL A 189 -24.36 0.93 2.79
C VAL A 189 -24.38 0.16 4.11
N ASP A 190 -25.50 0.21 4.85
CA ASP A 190 -25.64 -0.53 6.11
C ASP A 190 -25.41 -2.04 5.93
N TYR A 191 -25.94 -2.58 4.83
CA TYR A 191 -25.76 -4.00 4.48
C TYR A 191 -24.30 -4.33 4.18
N LEU A 192 -23.60 -3.51 3.39
CA LEU A 192 -22.18 -3.72 3.08
C LEU A 192 -21.28 -3.63 4.30
N GLU A 193 -21.49 -2.63 5.17
CA GLU A 193 -20.69 -2.46 6.39
C GLU A 193 -20.90 -3.58 7.40
N THR A 194 -22.10 -4.16 7.41
CA THR A 194 -22.43 -5.31 8.28
C THR A 194 -22.29 -6.66 7.57
N TYR A 195 -21.87 -6.66 6.31
CA TYR A 195 -21.83 -7.87 5.49
C TYR A 195 -20.87 -8.90 6.10
N ASN A 196 -21.45 -10.02 6.54
CA ASN A 196 -20.69 -11.10 7.15
C ASN A 196 -21.28 -12.47 6.77
N PRO A 197 -20.95 -13.00 5.57
CA PRO A 197 -21.24 -14.38 5.17
C PRO A 197 -20.57 -15.47 6.05
N GLY A 198 -19.96 -15.11 7.19
CA GLY A 198 -19.13 -15.97 8.02
C GLY A 198 -17.76 -16.23 7.39
N GLY A 199 -16.94 -17.09 8.01
CA GLY A 199 -15.74 -17.67 7.39
C GLY A 199 -14.68 -16.69 6.89
N PHE A 200 -14.66 -15.46 7.38
CA PHE A 200 -13.60 -14.51 7.07
C PHE A 200 -12.30 -14.90 7.78
N THR A 201 -11.20 -14.70 7.09
CA THR A 201 -9.85 -14.76 7.67
C THR A 201 -9.21 -13.37 7.65
N PRO A 202 -8.23 -13.09 8.52
CA PRO A 202 -7.43 -11.87 8.41
C PRO A 202 -6.84 -11.75 7.01
N TYR A 203 -6.92 -10.56 6.41
CA TYR A 203 -6.25 -10.27 5.15
C TYR A 203 -4.76 -10.06 5.40
N GLN A 204 -3.94 -10.75 4.63
CA GLN A 204 -2.49 -10.56 4.60
C GLN A 204 -2.17 -9.80 3.32
N PRO A 205 -1.79 -8.51 3.40
CA PRO A 205 -1.45 -7.74 2.22
C PRO A 205 -0.14 -8.28 1.64
N ASP A 206 -0.13 -8.46 0.33
CA ASP A 206 1.09 -8.70 -0.43
C ASP A 206 1.71 -7.39 -0.95
N ARG A 207 1.03 -6.26 -0.79
CA ARG A 207 1.53 -4.93 -1.15
C ARG A 207 1.12 -3.86 -0.15
N LEU A 208 2.07 -3.01 0.20
CA LEU A 208 1.91 -1.94 1.17
C LEU A 208 2.71 -0.72 0.72
N ILE A 209 2.12 0.46 0.84
CA ILE A 209 2.87 1.72 0.77
C ILE A 209 3.21 2.14 2.18
N LEU A 210 4.49 2.40 2.41
CA LEU A 210 5.03 2.86 3.67
C LEU A 210 5.52 4.31 3.51
N PHE A 211 5.05 5.18 4.40
CA PHE A 211 5.51 6.55 4.55
C PHE A 211 6.36 6.61 5.82
N VAL A 212 7.58 7.13 5.70
CA VAL A 212 8.54 7.19 6.82
C VAL A 212 8.95 8.64 7.03
N HIS A 213 8.74 9.14 8.24
CA HIS A 213 9.17 10.47 8.65
C HIS A 213 10.14 10.37 9.82
N VAL A 214 11.23 11.13 9.79
CA VAL A 214 12.17 11.21 10.92
C VAL A 214 11.56 12.05 12.03
N GLY A 215 11.62 11.54 13.26
CA GLY A 215 11.03 12.16 14.44
C GLY A 215 9.53 11.97 14.53
N ARG A 216 8.91 12.76 15.41
CA ARG A 216 7.46 12.77 15.62
C ARG A 216 6.81 13.78 14.71
N ASP A 217 5.91 13.33 13.86
CA ASP A 217 5.05 14.23 13.09
C ASP A 217 3.93 14.83 13.98
N GLU A 218 3.26 15.86 13.47
CA GLU A 218 2.16 16.55 14.18
C GLU A 218 0.92 15.66 14.36
N THR A 219 0.82 14.54 13.62
CA THR A 219 -0.30 13.60 13.67
C THR A 219 -0.08 12.49 14.70
N ALA A 220 1.15 12.29 15.15
CA ALA A 220 1.51 11.34 16.17
C ALA A 220 1.09 11.86 17.55
N ASP A 221 0.53 10.97 18.37
CA ASP A 221 0.27 11.30 19.78
C ASP A 221 1.59 11.65 20.47
N ALA A 222 1.70 12.90 20.92
CA ALA A 222 2.87 13.41 21.63
C ALA A 222 3.25 12.57 22.86
N LYS A 223 2.30 11.79 23.41
CA LYS A 223 2.50 10.90 24.55
C LYS A 223 2.73 9.44 24.16
N ALA A 224 2.62 9.08 22.88
CA ALA A 224 2.86 7.71 22.45
C ALA A 224 4.30 7.30 22.78
N LYS A 225 4.44 6.13 23.41
CA LYS A 225 5.76 5.54 23.64
C LYS A 225 6.26 4.93 22.32
N PRO A 226 7.47 5.27 21.87
CA PRO A 226 8.04 4.64 20.69
C PRO A 226 8.13 3.12 20.91
N GLN A 227 7.90 2.37 19.84
CA GLN A 227 8.08 0.93 19.82
C GLN A 227 9.40 0.58 19.10
N PRO A 228 10.08 -0.50 19.46
CA PRO A 228 11.26 -0.91 18.68
C PRO A 228 10.86 -1.32 17.26
N TRP A 229 11.67 -0.93 16.28
CA TRP A 229 11.56 -1.43 14.90
C TRP A 229 12.25 -2.79 14.81
N ASP A 230 11.51 -3.85 15.13
CA ASP A 230 12.01 -5.23 15.20
C ASP A 230 12.03 -5.95 13.84
N LEU A 231 12.29 -5.23 12.74
CA LEU A 231 12.35 -5.79 11.39
C LEU A 231 13.74 -5.57 10.79
N ASP A 232 14.35 -6.64 10.28
CA ASP A 232 15.63 -6.56 9.57
C ASP A 232 15.49 -5.82 8.21
N SER A 233 14.28 -5.78 7.66
CA SER A 233 13.98 -5.07 6.42
C SER A 233 12.50 -4.62 6.38
N PRO A 234 12.21 -3.41 5.89
CA PRO A 234 13.15 -2.39 5.43
C PRO A 234 13.88 -1.66 6.58
N VAL A 235 15.03 -1.07 6.27
CA VAL A 235 15.77 -0.17 7.17
C VAL A 235 15.15 1.23 7.07
N LEU A 236 14.61 1.76 8.16
CA LEU A 236 13.83 3.00 8.17
C LEU A 236 14.65 4.21 7.72
N SER A 237 15.90 4.30 8.18
CA SER A 237 16.82 5.38 7.80
C SER A 237 17.06 5.50 6.29
N GLU A 238 16.94 4.42 5.52
CA GLU A 238 17.10 4.43 4.06
C GLU A 238 15.82 4.87 3.30
N LEU A 239 14.69 4.99 4.00
CA LEU A 239 13.39 5.28 3.40
C LEU A 239 12.97 6.75 3.54
N THR A 240 13.64 7.52 4.41
CA THR A 240 13.25 8.89 4.79
C THR A 240 13.38 9.91 3.66
N ASP A 241 14.29 9.68 2.72
CA ASP A 241 14.50 10.55 1.56
C ASP A 241 13.47 10.32 0.44
N LYS A 242 12.58 9.33 0.61
CA LYS A 242 11.57 8.97 -0.38
C LYS A 242 10.20 9.48 0.05
N PRO A 243 9.36 9.97 -0.88
CA PRO A 243 7.99 10.36 -0.56
C PRO A 243 7.17 9.18 -0.01
N TYR A 244 7.46 7.97 -0.49
CA TYR A 244 6.93 6.71 0.02
C TYR A 244 7.78 5.55 -0.48
N THR A 245 7.59 4.37 0.12
CA THR A 245 8.19 3.11 -0.32
C THR A 245 7.11 2.07 -0.59
N LEU A 246 7.12 1.48 -1.80
CA LEU A 246 6.31 0.31 -2.11
C LEU A 246 7.01 -0.94 -1.59
N LEU A 247 6.33 -1.67 -0.71
CA LEU A 247 6.73 -2.99 -0.24
C LEU A 247 5.86 -4.03 -0.91
N GLU A 248 6.46 -5.14 -1.34
CA GLU A 248 5.78 -6.26 -1.97
C GLU A 248 6.19 -7.59 -1.32
N GLY A 249 5.28 -8.57 -1.31
CA GLY A 249 5.49 -9.89 -0.76
C GLY A 249 5.65 -9.89 0.77
N GLN A 250 6.61 -10.68 1.27
CA GLN A 250 6.81 -10.89 2.70
C GLN A 250 7.12 -9.59 3.48
N PRO A 251 7.98 -8.67 3.00
CA PRO A 251 8.18 -7.37 3.66
C PRO A 251 6.89 -6.58 3.90
N ALA A 252 5.94 -6.59 2.95
CA ALA A 252 4.66 -5.90 3.12
C ALA A 252 3.83 -6.54 4.25
N ALA A 253 3.79 -7.87 4.31
CA ALA A 253 3.08 -8.61 5.34
C ALA A 253 3.69 -8.40 6.73
N ASP A 254 5.02 -8.41 6.85
CA ASP A 254 5.73 -8.24 8.12
C ASP A 254 5.54 -6.83 8.69
N VAL A 255 5.71 -5.79 7.85
CA VAL A 255 5.45 -4.40 8.25
C VAL A 255 3.99 -4.22 8.62
N TYR A 256 3.05 -4.73 7.83
CA TYR A 256 1.63 -4.63 8.16
C TYR A 256 1.28 -5.31 9.49
N LYS A 257 1.84 -6.50 9.76
CA LYS A 257 1.65 -7.20 11.02
C LYS A 257 2.20 -6.40 12.21
N LEU A 258 3.40 -5.83 12.07
CA LEU A 258 3.99 -4.97 13.10
C LEU A 258 3.08 -3.76 13.38
N LEU A 259 2.72 -3.02 12.34
CA LEU A 259 1.91 -1.79 12.45
C LEU A 259 0.51 -2.05 13.02
N THR A 260 -0.14 -3.16 12.65
CA THR A 260 -1.48 -3.50 13.15
C THR A 260 -1.47 -4.07 14.57
N SER A 261 -0.34 -4.64 15.02
CA SER A 261 -0.18 -5.10 16.40
C SER A 261 0.22 -3.98 17.37
N SER A 262 0.81 -2.90 16.85
CA SER A 262 1.24 -1.74 17.62
C SER A 262 0.09 -0.77 17.84
N GLN A 263 0.02 -0.19 19.04
CA GLN A 263 -0.88 0.95 19.33
C GLN A 263 -0.23 2.29 18.97
N SER A 264 1.08 2.30 18.68
CA SER A 264 1.86 3.49 18.35
C SER A 264 2.25 3.48 16.87
N LYS A 265 2.27 4.67 16.27
CA LYS A 265 2.85 4.93 14.95
C LYS A 265 4.33 5.35 15.01
N VAL A 266 4.85 5.54 16.21
CA VAL A 266 6.24 5.99 16.45
C VAL A 266 7.10 4.78 16.76
N PHE A 267 8.19 4.63 16.02
CA PHE A 267 9.14 3.52 16.12
C PHE A 267 10.57 4.01 16.35
N LEU A 268 11.43 3.15 16.92
CA LEU A 268 12.86 3.39 17.14
C LEU A 268 13.70 2.43 16.31
N GLU A 269 14.62 2.97 15.52
CA GLU A 269 15.71 2.26 14.85
C GLU A 269 17.02 2.99 15.22
N ASP A 270 17.97 2.28 15.83
CA ASP A 270 19.26 2.83 16.29
C ASP A 270 19.15 4.14 17.12
N ASP A 271 18.24 4.15 18.10
CA ASP A 271 17.91 5.30 18.97
C ASP A 271 17.32 6.53 18.25
N ILE A 272 16.98 6.42 16.96
CA ILE A 272 16.32 7.46 16.19
C ILE A 272 14.81 7.17 16.14
N GLU A 273 13.99 8.16 16.50
CA GLU A 273 12.53 8.06 16.37
C GLU A 273 12.09 8.26 14.92
N TYR A 274 11.13 7.46 14.47
CA TYR A 274 10.47 7.57 13.18
C TYR A 274 8.96 7.53 13.37
N THR A 275 8.22 8.35 12.64
CA THR A 275 6.77 8.21 12.50
C THR A 275 6.43 7.50 11.22
N LEU A 276 5.62 6.44 11.33
CA LEU A 276 5.22 5.60 10.22
C LEU A 276 3.73 5.76 9.94
N ALA A 277 3.40 5.90 8.66
CA ALA A 277 2.05 5.70 8.16
C ALA A 277 2.10 4.65 7.05
N SER A 278 1.02 3.90 6.89
CA SER A 278 0.94 2.90 5.82
C SER A 278 -0.41 2.93 5.12
N ARG A 279 -0.41 2.49 3.86
CA ARG A 279 -1.60 2.35 3.03
C ARG A 279 -1.56 0.99 2.34
N LEU A 280 -2.55 0.15 2.62
CA LEU A 280 -2.71 -1.12 1.93
C LEU A 280 -2.94 -0.87 0.44
N LEU A 281 -2.32 -1.70 -0.40
CA LEU A 281 -2.60 -1.74 -1.82
C LEU A 281 -3.37 -2.99 -2.16
N TYR A 282 -4.63 -2.80 -2.54
CA TYR A 282 -5.51 -3.88 -2.91
C TYR A 282 -5.19 -4.39 -4.31
N PRO A 283 -5.58 -5.63 -4.66
CA PRO A 283 -5.26 -6.24 -5.95
C PRO A 283 -5.70 -5.48 -7.21
N HIS A 284 -6.60 -4.50 -7.13
CA HIS A 284 -7.02 -3.67 -8.27
C HIS A 284 -6.26 -2.33 -8.37
N GLU A 285 -5.40 -2.00 -7.41
CA GLU A 285 -4.81 -0.68 -7.28
C GLU A 285 -3.39 -0.61 -7.83
N ILE A 286 -3.21 0.11 -8.93
CA ILE A 286 -1.91 0.26 -9.59
C ILE A 286 -1.16 1.46 -9.02
N VAL A 287 0.07 1.25 -8.57
CA VAL A 287 1.00 2.32 -8.23
C VAL A 287 1.84 2.61 -9.46
N ASN A 288 1.68 3.80 -10.05
CA ASN A 288 2.56 4.23 -11.12
C ASN A 288 3.72 5.03 -10.51
N THR A 289 4.96 4.55 -10.68
CA THR A 289 6.18 5.14 -10.09
C THR A 289 6.62 6.47 -10.75
N GLY A 290 5.68 7.22 -11.36
CA GLY A 290 5.98 8.37 -12.24
C GLY A 290 4.95 9.51 -12.27
N ASN A 291 4.28 9.84 -11.15
CA ASN A 291 3.46 11.05 -10.98
C ASN A 291 2.18 11.19 -11.84
N ALA A 292 1.54 10.10 -12.26
CA ALA A 292 0.17 10.16 -12.77
C ALA A 292 -0.67 9.01 -12.17
N PRO A 293 -1.78 9.31 -11.47
CA PRO A 293 -2.72 8.27 -11.05
C PRO A 293 -3.50 7.86 -12.31
N ILE A 294 -3.34 6.64 -12.80
CA ILE A 294 -4.21 6.16 -13.89
C ILE A 294 -4.63 4.70 -13.68
N ALA A 295 -5.96 4.60 -13.64
CA ALA A 295 -6.85 3.51 -14.01
C ALA A 295 -6.88 2.24 -13.15
N VAL A 296 -8.04 2.05 -12.52
CA VAL A 296 -8.66 0.73 -12.36
C VAL A 296 -8.53 -0.01 -13.69
N PRO A 297 -8.10 -1.27 -13.73
CA PRO A 297 -8.14 -2.07 -14.95
C PRO A 297 -9.56 -2.11 -15.53
N THR A 298 -9.84 -1.23 -16.49
CA THR A 298 -11.01 -1.29 -17.34
C THR A 298 -10.76 -2.33 -18.40
N ASP A 299 -11.71 -3.25 -18.51
CA ASP A 299 -11.90 -4.21 -19.60
C ASP A 299 -11.15 -5.55 -19.48
N SER A 300 -11.79 -6.49 -18.77
CA SER A 300 -12.42 -7.63 -19.45
C SER A 300 -13.56 -8.18 -18.59
N LEU A 301 -14.78 -8.01 -19.07
CA LEU A 301 -16.01 -8.54 -18.48
C LEU A 301 -15.93 -10.07 -18.44
N PHE A 302 -15.87 -10.65 -17.25
CA PHE A 302 -16.52 -11.94 -17.02
C PHE A 302 -17.77 -11.66 -16.20
N PRO A 303 -18.97 -11.66 -16.80
CA PRO A 303 -20.16 -11.69 -16.01
C PRO A 303 -20.13 -13.02 -15.25
N VAL A 304 -20.09 -12.97 -13.92
CA VAL A 304 -20.87 -13.97 -13.22
C VAL A 304 -22.28 -13.74 -13.69
N ASN A 305 -22.76 -14.69 -14.50
CA ASN A 305 -24.12 -14.64 -14.96
C ASN A 305 -25.00 -14.90 -13.74
N CYS A 306 -25.56 -13.82 -13.19
CA CYS A 306 -26.57 -13.90 -12.14
C CYS A 306 -27.98 -14.08 -12.72
N ASP A 307 -28.12 -14.40 -14.02
CA ASP A 307 -29.39 -14.90 -14.56
C ASP A 307 -29.76 -16.20 -13.82
N PRO A 308 -30.94 -16.23 -13.17
CA PRO A 308 -31.41 -17.39 -12.40
C PRO A 308 -31.68 -18.63 -13.27
#